data_AF-A0A397SHB8-F1
#
_entry.id   AF-A0A397SHB8-F1
#
_cell.length_a   1.000
_cell.length_b   1.000
_cell.length_c   1.000
_cell.angle_alpha   90.00
_cell.angle_beta   90.00
_cell.angle_gamma   90.00
#
_symmetry.space_group_name_H-M   'P 1'
#
loop_
_entity.id
_entity.type
_entity.pdbx_description
1 polymer ?
#
loop_
_entity_poly.entity_id
_entity_poly.type
_entity_poly.pdbx_seq_one_letter_code
_entity_poly.pdbx_strand_id
1 'polypeptide(L)'
;MFRCNIKKIAWYLSRNLANQIAHDSIQLNFKSKGLGHVGDTYHLEDKSNFCVCCAAIENLTMHHVVPDMYRRHMPEIVKSHASHDVLLICINCHTSYEKAASELKKKIAIDFNVPLNGQRRIRLEYNIKIKKAASALNRIGIPEDRIQELKNIVFTWHQQITDKTENDKLEGIIEKALMLPDYEKNNEFVEQGKYVVNQLLKDCFYITGLEDGSTRMRWPKLEDFIYLWREHFLKIMRPRFLSQYWKVDDKIYIE
;
A
#
# COMPACT_ATOMS: atom_id res chain seq x y z
N MET A 1 -7.64 -13.74 -29.41
CA MET A 1 -6.20 -13.67 -29.77
C MET A 1 -5.44 -13.27 -28.52
N PHE A 2 -4.35 -13.96 -28.17
CA PHE A 2 -3.51 -13.65 -27.01
C PHE A 2 -2.18 -13.08 -27.50
N ARG A 3 -1.73 -11.95 -26.93
CA ARG A 3 -0.47 -11.30 -27.30
C ARG A 3 0.62 -11.65 -26.30
N CYS A 4 1.82 -11.99 -26.78
CA CYS A 4 2.95 -12.28 -25.91
C CYS A 4 4.28 -11.89 -26.52
N ASN A 5 5.30 -11.74 -25.66
CA ASN A 5 6.64 -11.43 -26.11
C ASN A 5 7.33 -12.67 -26.72
N ILE A 6 8.40 -12.41 -27.48
CA ILE A 6 9.19 -13.44 -28.17
C ILE A 6 9.71 -14.52 -27.21
N LYS A 7 10.08 -14.15 -25.96
CA LYS A 7 10.53 -15.10 -24.95
C LYS A 7 9.45 -16.13 -24.61
N LYS A 8 8.19 -15.68 -24.50
CA LYS A 8 7.04 -16.54 -24.21
C LYS A 8 6.66 -17.39 -25.43
N ILE A 9 6.77 -16.83 -26.64
CA ILE A 9 6.66 -17.60 -27.89
C ILE A 9 7.65 -18.77 -27.90
N ALA A 10 8.94 -18.48 -27.67
CA ALA A 10 10.00 -19.48 -27.63
C ALA A 10 9.76 -20.54 -26.55
N TRP A 11 9.21 -20.15 -25.39
CA TRP A 11 8.84 -21.07 -24.31
C TRP A 11 7.71 -22.05 -24.71
N TYR A 12 6.69 -21.59 -25.46
CA TYR A 12 5.62 -22.47 -25.94
C TYR A 12 6.14 -23.46 -26.99
N LEU A 13 6.95 -22.97 -27.94
CA LEU A 13 7.52 -23.80 -29.01
C LEU A 13 8.47 -24.88 -28.45
N SER A 14 9.37 -24.52 -27.52
CA SER A 14 10.36 -25.46 -26.96
C SER A 14 9.74 -26.59 -26.14
N ARG A 15 8.46 -26.44 -25.75
CA ARG A 15 7.70 -27.44 -24.98
C ARG A 15 6.66 -28.17 -25.82
N ASN A 16 6.65 -28.01 -27.14
CA ASN A 16 5.65 -28.57 -28.05
C ASN A 16 4.19 -28.18 -27.69
N LEU A 17 4.01 -27.04 -27.02
CA LEU A 17 2.69 -26.52 -26.64
C LEU A 17 2.06 -25.65 -27.73
N ALA A 18 2.81 -25.34 -28.78
CA ALA A 18 2.35 -24.57 -29.93
C ALA A 18 3.16 -24.92 -31.19
N ASN A 19 2.58 -24.63 -32.35
CA ASN A 19 3.24 -24.71 -33.66
C ASN A 19 3.45 -23.30 -34.23
N GLN A 20 4.58 -23.07 -34.89
CA GLN A 20 4.82 -21.82 -35.62
C GLN A 20 3.89 -21.74 -36.83
N ILE A 21 3.15 -20.63 -36.99
CA ILE A 21 2.25 -20.42 -38.13
C ILE A 21 2.63 -19.21 -39.01
N ALA A 22 3.31 -18.22 -38.44
CA ALA A 22 3.91 -17.08 -39.16
C ALA A 22 5.11 -16.56 -38.38
N HIS A 23 5.91 -15.64 -38.91
CA HIS A 23 7.11 -15.11 -38.23
C HIS A 23 6.83 -14.58 -36.80
N ASP A 24 5.68 -13.97 -36.58
CA ASP A 24 5.27 -13.32 -35.31
C ASP A 24 4.15 -14.05 -34.57
N SER A 25 3.72 -15.22 -35.06
CA SER A 25 2.48 -15.87 -34.61
C SER A 25 2.64 -17.38 -34.43
N ILE A 26 2.04 -17.89 -33.35
CA ILE A 26 1.99 -19.32 -33.01
C ILE A 26 0.55 -19.77 -32.78
N GLN A 27 0.27 -21.04 -33.09
CA GLN A 27 -0.99 -21.70 -32.77
C GLN A 27 -0.80 -22.65 -31.59
N LEU A 28 -1.60 -22.49 -30.53
CA LEU A 28 -1.56 -23.40 -29.38
C LEU A 28 -2.08 -24.78 -29.77
N ASN A 29 -1.44 -25.83 -29.25
CA ASN A 29 -1.79 -27.22 -29.49
C ASN A 29 -2.88 -27.74 -28.52
N PHE A 30 -3.45 -26.87 -27.70
CA PHE A 30 -4.47 -27.21 -26.71
C PHE A 30 -5.57 -26.15 -26.66
N LYS A 31 -6.74 -26.55 -26.16
CA LYS A 31 -7.86 -25.64 -25.93
C LYS A 31 -7.63 -24.86 -24.64
N SER A 32 -7.63 -23.53 -24.71
CA SER A 32 -7.53 -22.67 -23.54
C SER A 32 -8.72 -22.86 -22.60
N LYS A 33 -8.50 -22.68 -21.29
CA LYS A 33 -9.60 -22.55 -20.32
C LYS A 33 -10.22 -21.17 -20.47
N GLY A 34 -11.53 -21.14 -20.71
CA GLY A 34 -12.28 -19.89 -20.92
C GLY A 34 -12.03 -19.23 -22.27
N LEU A 35 -12.79 -18.16 -22.51
CA LEU A 35 -12.73 -17.38 -23.75
C LEU A 35 -11.67 -16.26 -23.68
N GLY A 36 -11.09 -15.98 -22.51
CA GLY A 36 -10.22 -14.83 -22.30
C GLY A 36 -10.97 -13.52 -22.46
N HIS A 37 -10.34 -12.51 -23.05
CA HIS A 37 -10.89 -11.17 -23.27
C HIS A 37 -11.81 -11.07 -24.51
N VAL A 38 -12.59 -12.10 -24.83
CA VAL A 38 -13.52 -12.05 -25.96
C VAL A 38 -14.57 -10.95 -25.71
N GLY A 39 -14.77 -10.08 -26.69
CA GLY A 39 -15.69 -8.94 -26.60
C GLY A 39 -15.13 -7.72 -25.86
N ASP A 40 -13.95 -7.84 -25.25
CA ASP A 40 -13.30 -6.77 -24.51
C ASP A 40 -12.30 -6.04 -25.40
N THR A 41 -12.75 -4.93 -26.00
CA THR A 41 -11.96 -4.18 -26.98
C THR A 41 -10.68 -3.61 -26.37
N TYR A 42 -10.72 -3.16 -25.11
CA TYR A 42 -9.56 -2.57 -24.45
C TYR A 42 -8.43 -3.58 -24.26
N HIS A 43 -8.74 -4.84 -23.93
CA HIS A 43 -7.71 -5.86 -23.75
C HIS A 43 -7.23 -6.51 -25.05
N LEU A 44 -8.01 -6.41 -26.14
CA LEU A 44 -7.68 -6.97 -27.45
C LEU A 44 -6.91 -5.99 -28.37
N GLU A 45 -7.04 -4.68 -28.13
CA GLU A 45 -6.36 -3.65 -28.93
C GLU A 45 -4.83 -3.80 -28.90
N ASP A 46 -4.17 -3.26 -29.93
CA ASP A 46 -2.72 -3.10 -29.95
C ASP A 46 -2.28 -2.00 -28.99
N LYS A 47 -1.43 -2.35 -28.02
CA LYS A 47 -0.85 -1.40 -27.07
C LYS A 47 0.58 -1.06 -27.45
N SER A 48 0.86 0.23 -27.57
CA SER A 48 2.18 0.76 -27.89
C SER A 48 2.92 1.21 -26.62
N ASN A 49 4.24 1.06 -26.61
CA ASN A 49 5.10 1.44 -25.47
C ASN A 49 5.39 2.95 -25.49
N PHE A 50 4.39 3.76 -25.17
CA PHE A 50 4.56 5.20 -24.97
C PHE A 50 3.78 5.67 -23.75
N CYS A 51 4.10 6.88 -23.27
CA CYS A 51 3.37 7.52 -22.20
C CYS A 51 1.97 7.90 -22.66
N VAL A 52 0.93 7.37 -21.99
CA VAL A 52 -0.48 7.67 -22.34
C VAL A 52 -0.85 9.15 -22.17
N CYS A 53 -0.02 9.94 -21.46
CA CYS A 53 -0.25 11.37 -21.25
C CYS A 53 0.38 12.26 -22.33
N CYS A 54 1.61 11.97 -22.75
CA CYS A 54 2.40 12.86 -23.61
C CYS A 54 3.10 12.16 -24.80
N ALA A 55 2.88 10.87 -25.03
CA ALA A 55 3.50 10.06 -26.08
C ALA A 55 5.03 9.92 -26.03
N ALA A 56 5.69 10.31 -24.93
CA ALA A 56 7.10 10.01 -24.73
C ALA A 56 7.35 8.49 -24.79
N ILE A 57 8.42 8.06 -25.47
CA ILE A 57 8.79 6.63 -25.64
C ILE A 57 9.93 6.19 -24.72
N GLU A 58 10.54 7.15 -24.01
CA GLU A 58 11.66 6.91 -23.09
C GLU A 58 11.24 7.13 -21.63
N ASN A 59 12.03 6.57 -20.71
CA ASN A 59 11.86 6.73 -19.26
C ASN A 59 10.43 6.41 -18.81
N LEU A 60 9.87 5.34 -19.37
CA LEU A 60 8.54 4.85 -19.08
C LEU A 60 8.51 4.09 -17.75
N THR A 61 7.43 4.28 -17.02
CA THR A 61 7.11 3.61 -15.77
C THR A 61 5.74 2.97 -15.88
N MET A 62 5.54 1.85 -15.18
CA MET A 62 4.24 1.24 -14.99
C MET A 62 3.54 1.92 -13.81
N HIS A 63 2.62 2.83 -14.10
CA HIS A 63 1.88 3.55 -13.09
C HIS A 63 0.62 2.79 -12.70
N HIS A 64 0.50 2.46 -11.41
CA HIS A 64 -0.72 1.92 -10.84
C HIS A 64 -1.70 3.07 -10.54
N VAL A 65 -2.82 3.11 -11.27
CA VAL A 65 -3.86 4.14 -11.12
C VAL A 65 -4.39 4.18 -9.68
N VAL A 66 -4.65 3.00 -9.12
CA VAL A 66 -4.87 2.83 -7.68
C VAL A 66 -3.51 2.63 -7.00
N PRO A 67 -3.11 3.50 -6.06
CA PRO A 67 -1.80 3.41 -5.42
C PRO A 67 -1.54 2.05 -4.76
N ASP A 68 -0.30 1.57 -4.88
CA ASP A 68 0.13 0.27 -4.34
C ASP A 68 -0.16 0.12 -2.84
N MET A 69 0.00 1.20 -2.07
CA MET A 69 -0.28 1.23 -0.64
C MET A 69 -1.71 0.78 -0.28
N TYR A 70 -2.69 0.97 -1.18
CA TYR A 70 -4.04 0.44 -1.03
C TYR A 70 -4.17 -0.90 -1.75
N ARG A 71 -3.72 -0.97 -3.01
CA ARG A 71 -3.92 -2.13 -3.90
C ARG A 71 -3.41 -3.44 -3.28
N ARG A 72 -2.26 -3.40 -2.59
CA ARG A 72 -1.65 -4.60 -1.99
C ARG A 72 -2.55 -5.29 -0.95
N HIS A 73 -3.43 -4.53 -0.30
CA HIS A 73 -4.36 -5.01 0.73
C HIS A 73 -5.72 -5.45 0.17
N MET A 74 -5.99 -5.24 -1.11
CA MET A 74 -7.26 -5.62 -1.73
C MET A 74 -7.38 -7.15 -1.88
N PRO A 75 -8.62 -7.68 -1.95
CA PRO A 75 -8.88 -9.09 -2.23
C PRO A 75 -8.27 -9.55 -3.56
N GLU A 76 -7.86 -10.81 -3.65
CA GLU A 76 -7.19 -11.34 -4.84
C GLU A 76 -8.05 -11.20 -6.11
N ILE A 77 -9.36 -11.47 -6.00
CA ILE A 77 -10.33 -11.35 -7.10
C ILE A 77 -10.45 -9.92 -7.69
N VAL A 78 -10.01 -8.91 -6.93
CA VAL A 78 -9.98 -7.50 -7.34
C VAL A 78 -8.60 -7.08 -7.86
N LYS A 79 -7.52 -7.55 -7.21
CA LYS A 79 -6.17 -7.07 -7.53
C LYS A 79 -5.42 -7.90 -8.56
N SER A 80 -5.77 -9.18 -8.75
CA SER A 80 -5.19 -9.98 -9.82
C SER A 80 -5.64 -9.47 -11.20
N HIS A 81 -4.88 -9.77 -12.25
CA HIS A 81 -5.17 -9.31 -13.62
C HIS A 81 -5.37 -7.77 -13.76
N ALA A 82 -4.53 -7.01 -13.06
CA ALA A 82 -4.56 -5.56 -12.91
C ALA A 82 -4.31 -4.70 -14.17
N SER A 83 -4.21 -5.29 -15.37
CA SER A 83 -3.69 -4.60 -16.56
C SER A 83 -4.50 -3.36 -16.95
N HIS A 84 -5.78 -3.32 -16.59
CA HIS A 84 -6.61 -2.13 -16.77
C HIS A 84 -6.07 -0.93 -15.99
N ASP A 85 -5.71 -1.12 -14.73
CA ASP A 85 -5.27 -0.04 -13.83
C ASP A 85 -3.76 0.18 -13.83
N VAL A 86 -3.05 -0.37 -14.82
CA VAL A 86 -1.60 -0.18 -14.98
C VAL A 86 -1.34 0.52 -16.31
N LEU A 87 -0.94 1.79 -16.24
CA LEU A 87 -0.74 2.65 -17.39
C LEU A 87 0.73 2.99 -17.58
N LEU A 88 1.21 2.97 -18.82
CA LEU A 88 2.55 3.45 -19.13
C LEU A 88 2.57 4.98 -19.12
N ILE A 89 3.38 5.57 -18.24
CA ILE A 89 3.66 7.01 -18.24
C ILE A 89 5.14 7.29 -18.04
N CYS A 90 5.65 8.40 -18.60
CA CYS A 90 7.03 8.79 -18.39
C CYS A 90 7.24 9.35 -16.98
N ILE A 91 8.49 9.32 -16.48
CA ILE A 91 8.87 9.85 -15.16
C ILE A 91 8.36 11.27 -14.93
N ASN A 92 8.38 12.15 -15.95
CA ASN A 92 7.89 13.52 -15.83
C ASN A 92 6.38 13.58 -15.53
N CYS A 93 5.58 12.81 -16.27
CA CYS A 93 4.14 12.69 -16.03
C CYS A 93 3.84 12.02 -14.69
N HIS A 94 4.60 10.98 -14.33
CA HIS A 94 4.48 10.30 -13.04
C HIS A 94 4.73 11.27 -11.88
N THR A 95 5.82 12.03 -11.94
CA THR A 95 6.18 13.03 -10.91
C THR A 95 5.14 14.13 -10.80
N SER A 96 4.59 14.58 -11.94
CA SER A 96 3.50 15.56 -11.96
C SER A 96 2.24 15.02 -11.26
N TYR A 97 1.87 13.77 -11.54
CA TYR A 97 0.70 13.14 -10.94
C TYR A 97 0.87 12.88 -9.44
N GLU A 98 2.07 12.46 -9.00
CA GLU A 98 2.32 12.05 -7.61
C GLU A 98 2.01 13.17 -6.60
N LYS A 99 2.21 14.44 -6.98
CA LYS A 99 1.81 15.59 -6.15
C LYS A 99 0.31 15.60 -5.91
N ALA A 100 -0.50 15.50 -6.97
CA ALA A 100 -1.95 15.47 -6.86
C ALA A 100 -2.45 14.20 -6.14
N ALA A 101 -1.85 13.05 -6.45
CA ALA A 101 -2.15 11.78 -5.78
C ALA A 101 -1.85 11.86 -4.28
N SER A 102 -0.76 12.53 -3.88
CA SER A 102 -0.43 12.77 -2.47
C SER A 102 -1.49 13.61 -1.76
N GLU A 103 -2.03 14.63 -2.41
CA GLU A 103 -3.13 15.42 -1.85
C GLU A 103 -4.44 14.61 -1.73
N LEU A 104 -4.73 13.72 -2.66
CA LEU A 104 -5.89 12.81 -2.53
C LEU A 104 -5.68 11.81 -1.37
N LYS A 105 -4.48 11.24 -1.21
CA LYS A 105 -4.13 10.37 -0.07
C LYS A 105 -4.32 11.10 1.27
N LYS A 106 -4.01 12.41 1.33
CA LYS A 106 -4.28 13.28 2.49
C LYS A 106 -5.76 13.41 2.80
N LYS A 107 -6.59 13.65 1.79
CA LYS A 107 -8.05 13.74 1.96
C LYS A 107 -8.63 12.41 2.44
N ILE A 108 -8.27 11.30 1.79
CA ILE A 108 -8.68 9.95 2.21
C ILE A 108 -8.28 9.67 3.66
N ALA A 109 -7.07 10.07 4.08
CA ALA A 109 -6.64 9.91 5.46
C ALA A 109 -7.56 10.66 6.44
N ILE A 110 -7.94 11.90 6.12
CA ILE A 110 -8.87 12.70 6.92
C ILE A 110 -10.25 12.06 6.96
N ASP A 111 -10.79 11.67 5.80
CA ASP A 111 -12.14 11.10 5.66
C ASP A 111 -12.29 9.79 6.44
N PHE A 112 -11.23 8.99 6.53
CA PHE A 112 -11.19 7.74 7.30
C PHE A 112 -10.66 7.93 8.74
N ASN A 113 -10.35 9.16 9.15
CA ASN A 113 -9.77 9.50 10.45
C ASN A 113 -8.48 8.70 10.78
N VAL A 114 -7.58 8.58 9.80
CA VAL A 114 -6.29 7.88 9.91
C VAL A 114 -5.14 8.87 9.80
N PRO A 115 -4.09 8.79 10.64
CA PRO A 115 -2.92 9.64 10.51
C PRO A 115 -2.13 9.32 9.23
N LEU A 116 -1.81 10.37 8.47
CA LEU A 116 -1.18 10.35 7.14
C LEU A 116 0.15 9.59 7.00
N ASN A 117 0.88 9.38 8.09
CA ASN A 117 2.20 8.74 8.08
C ASN A 117 2.20 7.38 8.79
N GLY A 118 1.02 6.76 8.93
CA GLY A 118 0.83 5.67 9.89
C GLY A 118 1.01 6.19 11.32
N GLN A 119 0.54 5.46 12.34
CA GLN A 119 0.77 5.91 13.71
C GLN A 119 2.27 6.08 13.97
N ARG A 120 2.61 7.31 14.33
CA ARG A 120 3.89 7.73 14.88
C ARG A 120 4.24 6.83 16.06
N ARG A 121 5.53 6.60 16.26
CA ARG A 121 6.07 6.10 17.52
C ARG A 121 5.36 6.77 18.71
N ILE A 122 4.85 5.98 19.65
CA ILE A 122 4.25 6.54 20.87
C ILE A 122 5.39 7.16 21.66
N ARG A 123 5.30 8.46 21.95
CA ARG A 123 6.27 9.16 22.78
C ARG A 123 6.02 8.78 24.24
N LEU A 124 7.00 8.16 24.87
CA LEU A 124 6.89 7.66 26.23
C LEU A 124 7.23 8.78 27.22
N GLU A 125 6.29 9.70 27.44
CA GLU A 125 6.48 10.88 28.32
C GLU A 125 6.94 10.50 29.73
N TYR A 126 6.45 9.36 30.24
CA TYR A 126 6.88 8.82 31.53
C TYR A 126 8.38 8.43 31.52
N ASN A 127 8.81 7.65 30.52
CA ASN A 127 10.22 7.28 30.36
C ASN A 127 11.13 8.49 30.16
N ILE A 128 10.68 9.47 29.38
CA ILE A 128 11.42 10.72 29.14
C ILE A 128 11.57 11.50 30.45
N LYS A 129 10.53 11.56 31.29
CA LYS A 129 10.60 12.20 32.61
C LYS A 129 11.64 11.53 33.51
N ILE A 130 11.64 10.20 33.57
CA ILE A 130 12.59 9.42 34.37
C ILE A 130 14.02 9.61 33.87
N LYS A 131 14.25 9.50 32.56
CA LYS A 131 15.55 9.70 31.92
C LYS A 131 16.10 11.11 32.12
N LYS A 132 15.24 12.13 32.05
CA LYS A 132 15.61 13.52 32.38
C LYS A 132 16.01 13.67 33.85
N ALA A 133 15.29 13.01 34.78
CA ALA A 133 15.63 13.05 36.19
C ALA A 133 16.97 12.35 36.48
N ALA A 134 17.19 11.17 35.91
CA ALA A 134 18.45 10.44 35.98
C ALA A 134 19.62 11.23 35.37
N SER A 135 19.43 11.83 34.19
CA SER A 135 20.44 12.68 33.55
C SER A 135 20.77 13.92 34.37
N ALA A 136 19.79 14.51 35.06
CA ALA A 136 20.00 15.65 35.93
C ALA A 136 20.86 15.26 37.15
N LEU A 137 20.63 14.09 37.77
CA LEU A 137 21.42 13.63 38.93
C LEU A 137 22.92 13.47 38.66
N ASN A 138 23.33 13.36 37.38
CA ASN A 138 24.75 13.33 36.99
C ASN A 138 25.39 14.72 36.83
N ARG A 139 24.65 15.81 37.10
CA ARG A 139 25.16 17.19 36.98
C ARG A 139 25.61 17.75 38.32
N ILE A 140 26.61 18.61 38.29
CA ILE A 140 27.13 19.33 39.46
C ILE A 140 26.31 20.62 39.67
N GLY A 141 26.13 21.03 40.92
CA GLY A 141 25.52 22.32 41.26
C GLY A 141 23.99 22.32 41.34
N ILE A 142 23.38 21.17 41.61
CA ILE A 142 21.93 21.05 41.85
C ILE A 142 21.65 21.29 43.34
N PRO A 143 20.65 22.13 43.68
CA PRO A 143 20.18 22.30 45.06
C PRO A 143 19.73 20.99 45.72
N GLU A 144 19.98 20.84 47.03
CA GLU A 144 19.75 19.57 47.77
C GLU A 144 18.28 19.14 47.75
N ASP A 145 17.35 20.08 47.91
CA ASP A 145 15.90 19.85 47.80
C ASP A 145 15.52 19.25 46.43
N ARG A 146 16.12 19.77 45.37
CA ARG A 146 15.92 19.27 44.00
C ARG A 146 16.56 17.90 43.81
N ILE A 147 17.73 17.63 44.40
CA ILE A 147 18.36 16.30 44.35
C ILE A 147 17.43 15.24 44.95
N GLN A 148 16.82 15.52 46.11
CA GLN A 148 15.89 14.58 46.76
C GLN A 148 14.65 14.32 45.91
N GLU A 149 14.08 15.35 45.29
CA GLU A 149 12.95 15.19 44.36
C GLU A 149 13.30 14.29 43.16
N LEU A 150 14.46 14.53 42.54
CA LEU A 150 14.93 13.74 41.40
C LEU A 150 15.21 12.28 41.77
N LYS A 151 15.81 12.04 42.94
CA LYS A 151 15.99 10.69 43.50
C LYS A 151 14.65 9.99 43.68
N ASN A 152 13.65 10.66 44.26
CA ASN A 152 12.33 10.09 44.47
C ASN A 152 11.65 9.67 43.14
N ILE A 153 11.80 10.45 42.07
CA ILE A 153 11.27 10.10 40.74
C ILE A 153 11.89 8.79 40.23
N VAL A 154 13.21 8.67 40.31
CA VAL A 154 13.95 7.50 39.80
C VAL A 154 13.71 6.27 40.68
N PHE A 155 13.70 6.41 42.01
CA PHE A 155 13.40 5.31 42.94
C PHE A 155 11.97 4.81 42.82
N THR A 156 11.00 5.72 42.68
CA THR A 156 9.58 5.35 42.52
C THR A 156 9.38 4.54 41.24
N TRP A 157 10.03 4.94 40.14
CA TRP A 157 10.01 4.17 38.90
C TRP A 157 10.66 2.79 39.09
N HIS A 158 11.84 2.73 39.72
CA HIS A 158 12.56 1.47 39.93
C HIS A 158 11.74 0.48 40.76
N GLN A 159 11.15 0.91 41.87
CA GLN A 159 10.27 0.09 42.72
C GLN A 159 9.00 -0.42 42.01
N GLN A 160 8.57 0.24 40.93
CA GLN A 160 7.43 -0.22 40.13
C GLN A 160 7.81 -1.32 39.15
N ILE A 161 9.07 -1.42 38.76
CA ILE A 161 9.55 -2.36 37.73
C ILE A 161 10.36 -3.53 38.28
N THR A 162 10.83 -3.45 39.53
CA THR A 162 11.54 -4.53 40.23
C THR A 162 10.66 -5.13 41.33
N ASP A 163 10.86 -6.42 41.61
CA ASP A 163 10.32 -7.01 42.84
C ASP A 163 10.94 -6.29 44.04
N LYS A 164 10.11 -5.91 45.02
CA LYS A 164 10.43 -5.02 46.17
C LYS A 164 11.59 -5.48 47.08
N THR A 165 12.29 -6.55 46.72
CA THR A 165 13.39 -7.20 47.44
C THR A 165 14.78 -6.89 46.86
N GLU A 166 14.89 -6.29 45.66
CA GLU A 166 16.18 -5.91 45.07
C GLU A 166 16.71 -4.58 45.64
N ASN A 167 17.83 -4.65 46.37
CA ASN A 167 18.51 -3.48 46.94
C ASN A 167 19.58 -2.95 45.98
N ASP A 168 19.14 -2.45 44.82
CA ASP A 168 20.02 -1.87 43.80
C ASP A 168 20.68 -0.56 44.28
N LYS A 169 21.97 -0.39 43.98
CA LYS A 169 22.68 0.87 44.22
C LYS A 169 22.13 1.98 43.31
N LEU A 170 22.08 3.21 43.81
CA LEU A 170 21.56 4.37 43.08
C LEU A 170 22.22 4.55 41.71
N GLU A 171 23.52 4.33 41.60
CA GLU A 171 24.25 4.42 40.33
C GLU A 171 23.69 3.44 39.29
N GLY A 172 23.42 2.19 39.68
CA GLY A 172 22.84 1.18 38.81
C GLY A 172 21.41 1.50 38.39
N ILE A 173 20.62 2.13 39.28
CA ILE A 173 19.26 2.58 38.95
C ILE A 173 19.31 3.71 37.91
N ILE A 174 20.24 4.66 38.05
CA ILE A 174 20.44 5.75 37.10
C ILE A 174 20.82 5.20 35.72
N GLU A 175 21.73 4.22 35.65
CA GLU A 175 22.11 3.58 34.38
C GLU A 175 20.91 2.91 33.70
N LYS A 176 20.11 2.14 34.44
CA LYS A 176 18.87 1.52 33.92
C LYS A 176 17.88 2.58 33.40
N ALA A 177 17.69 3.67 34.14
CA ALA A 177 16.81 4.78 33.76
C ALA A 177 17.25 5.49 32.47
N LEU A 178 18.56 5.63 32.25
CA LEU A 178 19.11 6.27 31.05
C LEU A 178 18.90 5.44 29.78
N MET A 179 18.77 4.13 29.91
CA MET A 179 18.55 3.19 28.81
C MET A 179 17.08 3.07 28.36
N LEU A 180 16.16 3.77 29.03
CA LEU A 180 14.75 3.76 28.65
C LEU A 180 14.54 4.31 27.22
N PRO A 181 13.69 3.66 26.41
CA PRO A 181 13.33 4.17 25.09
C PRO A 181 12.46 5.42 25.22
N ASP A 182 12.76 6.44 24.42
CA ASP A 182 11.96 7.66 24.31
C ASP A 182 10.65 7.40 23.53
N TYR A 183 10.62 6.30 22.79
CA TYR A 183 9.62 5.96 21.80
C TYR A 183 9.41 4.45 21.72
N GLU A 184 8.16 4.02 21.65
CA GLU A 184 7.82 2.64 21.29
C GLU A 184 7.04 2.58 19.97
N LYS A 185 7.18 1.45 19.27
CA LYS A 185 6.29 1.13 18.15
C LYS A 185 4.95 0.75 18.75
N ASN A 186 3.87 1.38 18.30
CA ASN A 186 2.54 0.93 18.67
C ASN A 186 2.34 -0.51 18.13
N ASN A 187 2.02 -1.47 19.00
CA ASN A 187 1.67 -2.84 18.59
C ASN A 187 0.37 -2.88 17.76
N GLU A 188 -0.42 -1.79 17.75
CA GLU A 188 -1.61 -1.59 16.92
C GLU A 188 -1.33 -0.85 15.60
N PHE A 189 -0.10 -0.89 15.08
CA PHE A 189 0.21 -0.25 13.80
C PHE A 189 -0.60 -0.89 12.66
N VAL A 190 -1.66 -0.22 12.24
CA VAL A 190 -2.34 -0.50 10.98
C VAL A 190 -1.86 0.54 9.97
N GLU A 191 -1.10 0.08 8.97
CA GLU A 191 -0.75 0.90 7.82
C GLU A 191 -2.01 1.55 7.24
N GLN A 192 -1.96 2.85 6.92
CA GLN A 192 -3.13 3.60 6.45
C GLN A 192 -3.87 2.86 5.33
N GLY A 193 -3.12 2.35 4.35
CA GLY A 193 -3.70 1.61 3.24
C GLY A 193 -4.45 0.35 3.67
N LYS A 194 -3.90 -0.39 4.64
CA LYS A 194 -4.56 -1.57 5.22
C LYS A 194 -5.83 -1.19 5.97
N TYR A 195 -5.78 -0.12 6.76
CA TYR A 195 -6.95 0.35 7.50
C TYR A 195 -8.07 0.76 6.55
N VAL A 196 -7.77 1.63 5.59
CA VAL A 196 -8.74 2.14 4.62
C VAL A 196 -9.38 0.98 3.86
N VAL A 197 -8.58 0.07 3.31
CA VAL A 197 -9.12 -1.09 2.58
C VAL A 197 -9.97 -1.97 3.49
N ASN A 198 -9.55 -2.24 4.73
CA ASN A 198 -10.37 -3.00 5.67
C ASN A 198 -11.74 -2.34 5.95
N GLN A 199 -11.80 -1.01 6.03
CA GLN A 199 -13.08 -0.30 6.18
C GLN A 199 -13.95 -0.44 4.92
N LEU A 200 -13.36 -0.33 3.73
CA LEU A 200 -14.05 -0.50 2.45
C LEU A 200 -14.60 -1.92 2.27
N LEU A 201 -13.95 -2.92 2.86
CA LEU A 201 -14.34 -4.33 2.77
C LEU A 201 -15.47 -4.73 3.74
N LYS A 202 -15.84 -3.89 4.71
CA LYS A 202 -16.89 -4.20 5.71
C LYS A 202 -18.27 -4.40 5.08
N ASP A 203 -18.56 -3.62 4.04
CA ASP A 203 -19.84 -3.69 3.34
C ASP A 203 -19.67 -4.58 2.10
N CYS A 204 -20.00 -5.86 2.24
CA CYS A 204 -19.97 -6.83 1.16
C CYS A 204 -21.32 -7.51 0.98
N PHE A 205 -21.59 -7.96 -0.24
CA PHE A 205 -22.74 -8.81 -0.53
C PHE A 205 -22.35 -9.95 -1.48
N TYR A 206 -23.15 -11.00 -1.43
CA TYR A 206 -22.99 -12.18 -2.27
C TYR A 206 -24.01 -12.15 -3.41
N ILE A 207 -23.53 -12.34 -4.62
CA ILE A 207 -24.35 -12.66 -5.78
C ILE A 207 -24.42 -14.18 -5.85
N THR A 208 -25.63 -14.71 -5.66
CA THR A 208 -25.95 -16.13 -5.76
C THR A 208 -26.84 -16.38 -6.98
N GLY A 209 -27.02 -17.66 -7.36
CA GLY A 209 -27.91 -18.02 -8.47
C GLY A 209 -27.35 -17.70 -9.86
N LEU A 210 -26.02 -17.62 -9.99
CA LEU A 210 -25.36 -17.48 -11.28
C LEU A 210 -25.54 -18.76 -12.11
N GLU A 211 -25.56 -18.63 -13.44
CA GLU A 211 -25.78 -19.75 -14.37
C GLU A 211 -24.77 -20.91 -14.19
N ASP A 212 -23.56 -20.58 -13.74
CA ASP A 212 -22.49 -21.55 -13.44
C ASP A 212 -22.57 -22.16 -12.02
N GLY A 213 -23.60 -21.79 -11.24
CA GLY A 213 -23.78 -22.22 -9.85
C GLY A 213 -22.78 -21.58 -8.87
N SER A 214 -21.93 -20.66 -9.33
CA SER A 214 -20.95 -20.00 -8.47
C SER A 214 -21.59 -18.94 -7.59
N THR A 215 -20.89 -18.56 -6.51
CA THR A 215 -21.21 -17.42 -5.67
C THR A 215 -20.10 -16.38 -5.81
N ARG A 216 -20.46 -15.14 -6.11
CA ARG A 216 -19.50 -14.04 -6.26
C ARG A 216 -19.67 -13.02 -5.14
N MET A 217 -18.56 -12.56 -4.57
CA MET A 217 -18.57 -11.54 -3.52
C MET A 217 -18.21 -10.18 -4.11
N ARG A 218 -18.95 -9.14 -3.71
CA ARG A 218 -18.79 -7.75 -4.17
C ARG A 218 -18.65 -6.81 -2.99
N TRP A 219 -17.94 -5.70 -3.21
CA TRP A 219 -17.69 -4.64 -2.22
C TRP A 219 -17.94 -3.27 -2.85
N PRO A 220 -19.18 -2.73 -2.79
CA PRO A 220 -19.52 -1.44 -3.40
C PRO A 220 -18.58 -0.31 -3.03
N LYS A 221 -18.23 -0.17 -1.75
CA LYS A 221 -17.33 0.89 -1.29
C LYS A 221 -15.92 0.75 -1.87
N LEU A 222 -15.44 -0.48 -2.06
CA LEU A 222 -14.16 -0.72 -2.72
C LEU A 222 -14.23 -0.37 -4.21
N GLU A 223 -15.35 -0.67 -4.87
CA GLU A 223 -15.59 -0.31 -6.27
C GLU A 223 -15.58 1.22 -6.44
N ASP A 224 -16.34 1.94 -5.61
CA ASP A 224 -16.36 3.40 -5.58
C ASP A 224 -14.96 3.99 -5.33
N PHE A 225 -14.18 3.36 -4.46
CA PHE A 225 -12.80 3.77 -4.19
C PHE A 225 -11.87 3.58 -5.40
N ILE A 226 -12.05 2.50 -6.17
CA ILE A 226 -11.30 2.28 -7.40
C ILE A 226 -11.71 3.31 -8.46
N TYR A 227 -13.02 3.54 -8.64
CA TYR A 227 -13.53 4.55 -9.55
C TYR A 227 -13.04 5.95 -9.20
N LEU A 228 -13.01 6.32 -7.91
CA LEU A 228 -12.43 7.57 -7.43
C LEU A 228 -11.00 7.78 -7.94
N TRP A 229 -10.14 6.76 -7.85
CA TRP A 229 -8.75 6.84 -8.33
C TRP A 229 -8.66 6.92 -9.85
N ARG A 230 -9.51 6.17 -10.57
CA ARG A 230 -9.60 6.22 -12.03
C ARG A 230 -10.03 7.61 -12.52
N GLU A 231 -11.08 8.18 -11.95
CA GLU A 231 -11.55 9.53 -12.24
C GLU A 231 -10.51 10.59 -11.91
N HIS A 232 -9.88 10.46 -10.73
CA HIS A 232 -8.85 11.39 -10.30
C HIS A 232 -7.67 11.42 -11.29
N PHE A 233 -7.22 10.25 -11.78
CA PHE A 233 -6.18 10.18 -12.80
C PHE A 233 -6.60 10.91 -14.09
N LEU A 234 -7.79 10.62 -14.63
CA LEU A 234 -8.27 11.29 -15.85
C LEU A 234 -8.39 12.80 -15.68
N LYS A 235 -8.94 13.25 -14.54
CA LYS A 235 -9.16 14.66 -14.24
C LYS A 235 -7.86 15.45 -14.17
N ILE A 236 -6.85 14.89 -13.50
CA ILE A 236 -5.56 15.55 -13.27
C ILE A 236 -4.66 15.45 -14.49
N MET A 237 -4.53 14.26 -15.08
CA MET A 237 -3.55 14.00 -16.13
C MET A 237 -4.06 14.32 -17.53
N ARG A 238 -5.39 14.30 -17.74
CA ARG A 238 -6.03 14.52 -19.05
C ARG A 238 -5.27 13.80 -20.18
N PRO A 239 -5.11 12.47 -20.07
CA PRO A 239 -4.19 11.74 -20.92
C PRO A 239 -4.64 11.81 -22.38
N ARG A 240 -3.76 12.27 -23.27
CA ARG A 240 -4.07 12.49 -24.70
C ARG A 240 -4.01 11.24 -25.56
N PHE A 241 -3.33 10.21 -25.08
CA PHE A 241 -3.03 8.98 -25.82
C PHE A 241 -3.48 7.73 -25.06
N LEU A 242 -4.32 7.90 -24.03
CA LEU A 242 -4.98 6.76 -23.39
C LEU A 242 -6.04 6.21 -24.35
N SER A 243 -6.18 4.88 -24.38
CA SER A 243 -7.21 4.23 -25.21
C SER A 243 -8.60 4.79 -24.90
N GLN A 244 -9.37 5.06 -25.95
CA GLN A 244 -10.78 5.47 -25.81
C GLN A 244 -11.65 4.39 -25.15
N TYR A 245 -11.19 3.13 -25.16
CA TYR A 245 -11.86 2.00 -24.53
C TYR A 245 -11.48 1.84 -23.06
N TRP A 246 -10.47 2.56 -22.56
CA TRP A 246 -10.21 2.61 -21.13
C TRP A 246 -11.32 3.40 -20.45
N LYS A 247 -12.13 2.73 -19.63
CA LYS A 247 -13.24 3.35 -18.92
C LYS A 247 -13.03 3.33 -17.42
N VAL A 248 -13.60 4.34 -16.75
CA VAL A 248 -13.61 4.44 -15.28
C VAL A 248 -14.38 3.26 -14.71
N ASP A 249 -15.56 2.97 -15.26
CA ASP A 249 -16.51 1.95 -14.82
C ASP A 249 -16.24 0.55 -15.41
N ASP A 250 -15.05 0.33 -15.98
CA ASP A 250 -14.67 -0.98 -16.51
C ASP A 250 -14.55 -2.04 -15.39
N LYS A 251 -14.65 -3.32 -15.78
CA LYS A 251 -14.72 -4.46 -14.87
C LYS A 251 -13.58 -4.44 -13.85
N ILE A 252 -13.95 -4.59 -12.58
CA ILE A 252 -13.02 -4.65 -11.43
C ILE A 252 -12.69 -6.09 -11.06
N TYR A 253 -13.65 -6.99 -11.22
CA TYR A 253 -13.56 -8.37 -10.76
C TYR A 253 -13.14 -9.27 -11.90
N ILE A 254 -12.32 -10.25 -11.57
CA ILE A 254 -12.06 -11.37 -12.47
C ILE A 254 -13.28 -12.28 -12.46
N GLU A 255 -13.75 -12.60 -13.65
CA GLU A 255 -14.83 -13.54 -13.92
C GLU A 255 -14.31 -14.96 -14.16
#